data_AF-A0A813YCN8-F1
#
_entry.id   AF-A0A813YCN8-F1
#
_cell.length_a   1.000
_cell.length_b   1.000
_cell.length_c   1.000
_cell.angle_alpha   90.00
_cell.angle_beta   90.00
_cell.angle_gamma   90.00
#
_symmetry.space_group_name_H-M   'P 1'
#
loop_
_entity.id
_entity.type
_entity.pdbx_description
1 polymer ?
#
loop_
_entity_poly.entity_id
_entity_poly.type
_entity_poly.pdbx_seq_one_letter_code
_entity_poly.pdbx_strand_id
1 'polypeptide(L)'
;MPSLWAEVISPKIKTLLGKKMDNDIYDKQNQQLHPQDILKNQAEKWQISLTSEQFARKLDETDPLQHTRNEFYVPKIGTLPHGEFIDAADKPHTDPDKDCIYFCGHSLGLQPKRVRKSIDSWLKDWAELGVRGHVHGTNPFAKCDYPCIPALKTLLGAKDNEVAVAEQHE
;
A
#
# COMPACT_ATOMS: atom_id res chain seq x y z
N MET A 1 -18.72 13.53 16.50
CA MET A 1 -17.40 13.23 17.08
C MET A 1 -16.47 12.78 15.96
N PRO A 2 -15.22 13.27 15.86
CA PRO A 2 -14.31 12.83 14.81
C PRO A 2 -13.93 11.37 15.10
N SER A 3 -14.18 10.47 14.15
CA SER A 3 -13.83 9.06 14.29
C SER A 3 -12.31 8.88 14.25
N LEU A 4 -11.78 7.93 15.03
CA LEU A 4 -10.36 7.51 15.05
C LEU A 4 -9.81 7.11 13.67
N TRP A 5 -10.68 6.90 12.68
CA TRP A 5 -10.36 6.69 11.27
C TRP A 5 -9.71 7.89 10.58
N ALA A 6 -9.89 9.09 11.14
CA ALA A 6 -9.16 10.28 10.73
C ALA A 6 -7.63 10.12 10.84
N GLU A 7 -7.13 9.19 11.67
CA GLU A 7 -5.72 8.87 11.88
C GLU A 7 -5.24 7.69 11.02
N VAL A 8 -6.16 6.87 10.50
CA VAL A 8 -5.85 5.70 9.66
C VAL A 8 -5.39 6.12 8.26
N ILE A 9 -5.93 7.23 7.78
CA ILE A 9 -5.34 8.01 6.70
C ILE A 9 -4.32 8.91 7.38
N SER A 10 -3.02 8.60 7.23
CA SER A 10 -1.94 9.44 7.73
C SER A 10 -2.25 10.92 7.46
N PRO A 11 -1.97 11.87 8.38
CA PRO A 11 -2.11 13.29 8.12
C PRO A 11 -1.48 13.71 6.78
N LYS A 12 -0.41 13.01 6.35
CA LYS A 12 0.22 13.20 5.03
C LYS A 12 -0.65 12.70 3.86
N ILE A 13 -1.37 11.59 4.00
CA ILE A 13 -2.31 11.11 2.98
C ILE A 13 -3.54 12.03 2.90
N LYS A 14 -4.05 12.56 4.03
CA LYS A 14 -5.07 13.63 3.99
C LYS A 14 -4.56 14.90 3.32
N THR A 15 -3.28 15.23 3.49
CA THR A 15 -2.65 16.35 2.81
C THR A 15 -2.48 16.08 1.30
N LEU A 16 -2.22 14.83 0.90
CA LEU A 16 -2.19 14.40 -0.50
C LEU A 16 -3.58 14.38 -1.15
N LEU A 17 -4.61 13.98 -0.40
CA LEU A 17 -6.01 13.95 -0.86
C LEU A 17 -6.69 15.33 -0.82
N GLY A 18 -6.22 16.23 0.05
CA GLY A 18 -6.76 17.58 0.25
C GLY A 18 -6.03 18.68 -0.53
N LYS A 19 -4.82 18.41 -0.99
CA LYS A 19 -4.28 19.17 -2.13
C LYS A 19 -5.16 18.80 -3.31
N LYS A 20 -5.75 19.81 -3.98
CA LYS A 20 -6.03 19.66 -5.41
C LYS A 20 -4.78 18.98 -5.97
N MET A 21 -4.88 17.77 -6.51
CA MET A 21 -3.88 17.36 -7.49
C MET A 21 -3.81 18.55 -8.42
N ASP A 22 -2.64 19.19 -8.52
CA ASP A 22 -2.45 20.18 -9.56
C ASP A 22 -2.93 19.49 -10.82
N ASN A 23 -3.99 20.04 -11.40
CA ASN A 23 -4.57 19.54 -12.64
C ASN A 23 -3.55 19.60 -13.79
N ASP A 24 -2.35 20.12 -13.52
CA ASP A 24 -1.16 20.13 -14.36
C ASP A 24 -0.58 18.73 -14.63
N ILE A 25 -1.03 17.68 -13.92
CA ILE A 25 -0.68 16.29 -14.30
C ILE A 25 -1.59 15.78 -15.45
N TYR A 26 -2.81 16.32 -15.58
CA TYR A 26 -3.69 16.04 -16.71
C TYR A 26 -3.65 17.19 -17.72
N ASP A 27 -2.44 17.41 -18.23
CA ASP A 27 -2.24 18.23 -19.41
C ASP A 27 -2.88 17.54 -20.62
N LYS A 28 -4.03 18.09 -21.05
CA LYS A 28 -4.81 17.63 -22.21
C LYS A 28 -4.08 17.81 -23.55
N GLN A 29 -2.85 18.34 -23.55
CA GLN A 29 -2.00 18.51 -24.73
C GLN A 29 -0.69 17.70 -24.69
N ASN A 30 -0.41 16.94 -23.62
CA ASN A 30 0.85 16.22 -23.48
C ASN A 30 0.77 14.84 -24.13
N GLN A 31 1.49 14.63 -25.24
CA GLN A 31 1.88 13.28 -25.64
C GLN A 31 2.68 12.68 -24.48
N GLN A 32 2.07 11.76 -23.74
CA GLN A 32 2.72 11.09 -22.62
C GLN A 32 3.97 10.38 -23.17
N LEU A 33 5.16 10.90 -22.82
CA LEU A 33 6.43 10.35 -23.27
C LEU A 33 6.48 8.87 -22.91
N HIS A 34 6.99 8.04 -23.82
CA HIS A 34 7.14 6.63 -23.56
C HIS A 34 8.07 6.43 -22.34
N PRO A 35 7.79 5.52 -21.39
CA PRO A 35 8.60 5.35 -20.18
C PRO A 35 10.09 5.14 -20.46
N GLN A 36 10.43 4.45 -21.55
CA GLN A 36 11.82 4.29 -21.97
C GLN A 36 12.50 5.64 -22.28
N ASP A 37 11.79 6.57 -22.91
CA ASP A 37 12.35 7.89 -23.26
C ASP A 37 12.48 8.76 -22.01
N ILE A 38 11.53 8.67 -21.08
CA ILE A 38 11.63 9.30 -19.75
C ILE A 38 12.90 8.84 -19.04
N LEU A 39 13.14 7.51 -19.00
CA LEU A 39 14.31 6.95 -18.33
C LEU A 39 15.62 7.28 -19.05
N LYS A 40 15.66 7.27 -20.39
CA LYS A 40 16.83 7.69 -21.18
C LYS A 40 17.19 9.16 -20.92
N ASN A 41 16.21 10.05 -21.02
CA ASN A 41 16.41 11.48 -20.75
C ASN A 41 16.91 11.71 -19.32
N GLN A 42 16.40 10.95 -18.35
CA GLN A 42 16.85 11.03 -16.97
C GLN A 42 18.28 10.50 -16.78
N ALA A 43 18.64 9.40 -17.46
CA ALA A 43 19.99 8.83 -17.45
C ALA A 43 21.02 9.80 -18.03
N GLU A 44 20.71 10.44 -19.16
CA GLU A 44 21.52 11.51 -19.76
C GLU A 44 21.68 12.70 -18.82
N LYS A 45 20.57 13.19 -18.25
CA LYS A 45 20.56 14.30 -17.28
C LYS A 45 21.43 14.03 -16.06
N TRP A 46 21.43 12.79 -15.57
CA TRP A 46 22.23 12.40 -14.42
C TRP A 46 23.64 11.95 -14.77
N GLN A 47 23.95 11.79 -16.06
CA GLN A 47 25.21 11.23 -16.55
C GLN A 47 25.53 9.86 -15.94
N ILE A 48 24.50 9.02 -15.78
CA ILE A 48 24.61 7.66 -15.23
C ILE A 48 24.10 6.67 -16.29
N SER A 49 24.79 5.54 -16.47
CA SER A 49 24.33 4.50 -17.38
C SER A 49 22.95 3.96 -16.98
N LEU A 50 22.02 3.91 -17.94
CA LEU A 50 20.63 3.46 -17.76
C LEU A 50 20.52 2.06 -17.14
N THR A 51 21.46 1.17 -17.42
CA THR A 51 21.45 -0.23 -16.94
C THR A 51 22.27 -0.45 -15.67
N SER A 52 22.78 0.61 -15.06
CA SER A 52 23.62 0.50 -13.86
C SER A 52 22.79 0.40 -12.57
N GLU A 53 23.33 -0.27 -11.57
CA GLU A 53 22.77 -0.29 -10.20
C GLU A 53 22.64 1.12 -9.62
N GLN A 54 23.62 1.98 -9.89
CA GLN A 54 23.62 3.37 -9.42
C GLN A 54 22.41 4.15 -9.93
N PHE A 55 21.98 3.90 -11.18
CA PHE A 55 20.79 4.54 -11.74
C PHE A 55 19.53 4.12 -10.99
N ALA A 56 19.38 2.82 -10.72
CA ALA A 56 18.25 2.28 -9.95
C ALA A 56 18.21 2.87 -8.53
N ARG A 57 19.34 2.93 -7.82
CA ARG A 57 19.42 3.55 -6.49
C ARG A 57 18.99 5.01 -6.50
N LYS A 58 19.38 5.76 -7.53
CA LYS A 58 19.00 7.17 -7.65
C LYS A 58 17.51 7.35 -7.97
N LEU A 59 16.90 6.41 -8.70
CA LEU A 59 15.45 6.37 -8.87
C LEU A 59 14.75 6.14 -7.53
N ASP A 60 15.20 5.16 -6.73
CA ASP A 60 14.64 4.89 -5.40
C ASP A 60 14.74 6.12 -4.48
N GLU A 61 15.91 6.78 -4.44
CA GLU A 61 16.14 7.98 -3.62
C GLU A 61 15.22 9.15 -3.98
N THR A 62 14.84 9.25 -5.25
CA THR A 62 14.03 10.35 -5.79
C THR A 62 12.54 10.02 -5.90
N ASP A 63 12.14 8.79 -5.57
CA ASP A 63 10.75 8.39 -5.54
C ASP A 63 9.99 9.09 -4.39
N PRO A 64 8.99 9.94 -4.69
CA PRO A 64 8.19 10.58 -3.65
C PRO A 64 7.41 9.58 -2.77
N LEU A 65 7.22 8.35 -3.24
CA LEU A 65 6.48 7.28 -2.55
C LEU A 65 7.38 6.29 -1.83
N GLN A 66 8.71 6.43 -1.84
CA GLN A 66 9.64 5.46 -1.23
C GLN A 66 9.30 5.14 0.24
N HIS A 67 8.79 6.13 0.97
CA HIS A 67 8.42 6.01 2.38
C HIS A 67 7.29 5.01 2.61
N THR A 68 6.42 4.78 1.62
CA THR A 68 5.27 3.87 1.73
C THR A 68 5.70 2.42 1.91
N ARG A 69 6.89 2.04 1.42
CA ARG A 69 7.46 0.71 1.63
C ARG A 69 7.56 0.35 3.11
N ASN A 70 7.84 1.33 3.96
CA ASN A 70 7.99 1.13 5.40
C ASN A 70 6.66 0.88 6.13
N GLU A 71 5.52 1.04 5.47
CA GLU A 71 4.19 0.80 6.02
C GLU A 71 3.75 -0.68 5.92
N PHE A 72 4.56 -1.53 5.30
CA PHE A 72 4.25 -2.95 5.06
C PHE A 72 5.27 -3.88 5.71
N TYR A 73 4.82 -5.09 6.05
CA TYR A 73 5.73 -6.19 6.37
C TYR A 73 6.19 -6.86 5.08
N VAL A 74 7.49 -6.74 4.76
CA VAL A 74 8.12 -7.48 3.66
C VAL A 74 8.77 -8.73 4.25
N PRO A 75 8.48 -9.94 3.73
CA PRO A 75 9.10 -11.15 4.22
C PRO A 75 10.63 -11.10 4.10
N LYS A 76 11.32 -11.65 5.09
CA LYS A 76 12.77 -11.83 5.04
C LYS A 76 13.10 -13.10 4.30
N ILE A 77 14.21 -13.12 3.57
CA ILE A 77 14.65 -14.29 2.81
C ILE A 77 14.71 -15.52 3.72
N GLY A 78 15.27 -15.40 4.92
CA GLY A 78 15.38 -16.49 5.89
C GLY A 78 14.06 -16.99 6.49
N THR A 79 12.95 -16.25 6.33
CA THR A 79 11.62 -16.66 6.85
C THR A 79 10.81 -17.48 5.85
N LEU A 80 11.23 -17.54 4.59
CA LEU A 80 10.51 -18.24 3.54
C LEU A 80 10.72 -19.77 3.66
N PRO A 81 9.73 -20.60 3.26
CA PRO A 81 9.90 -22.05 3.23
C PRO A 81 11.03 -22.43 2.28
N HIS A 82 11.99 -23.20 2.79
CA HIS A 82 13.16 -23.65 2.03
C HIS A 82 12.82 -24.95 1.28
N GLY A 83 13.22 -25.08 0.01
CA GLY A 83 13.07 -26.31 -0.78
C GLY A 83 11.83 -26.39 -1.69
N GLU A 84 10.90 -25.44 -1.63
CA GLU A 84 9.80 -25.35 -2.61
C GLU A 84 10.14 -24.43 -3.81
N PHE A 85 11.05 -23.47 -3.63
CA PHE A 85 11.39 -22.46 -4.65
C PHE A 85 12.88 -22.05 -4.68
N ILE A 86 13.71 -22.63 -3.80
CA ILE A 86 15.16 -22.41 -3.74
C ILE A 86 15.78 -23.80 -3.72
N ASP A 87 16.55 -24.14 -4.75
CA ASP A 87 17.22 -25.43 -4.85
C ASP A 87 18.09 -25.65 -3.62
N ALA A 88 17.94 -26.79 -2.94
CA ALA A 88 18.72 -27.13 -1.74
C ALA A 88 20.24 -27.18 -1.99
N ALA A 89 20.65 -27.24 -3.26
CA ALA A 89 22.04 -27.16 -3.71
C ALA A 89 22.55 -25.70 -3.83
N ASP A 90 21.66 -24.74 -4.10
CA ASP A 90 21.92 -23.32 -4.04
C ASP A 90 21.64 -22.84 -2.62
N LYS A 91 22.67 -22.94 -1.76
CA LYS A 91 22.68 -22.09 -0.57
C LYS A 91 22.42 -20.65 -1.06
N PRO A 92 21.41 -19.95 -0.53
CA PRO A 92 21.24 -18.55 -0.87
C PRO A 92 22.58 -17.86 -0.65
N HIS A 93 23.22 -17.35 -1.70
CA HIS A 93 24.35 -16.42 -1.58
C HIS A 93 23.85 -15.05 -1.07
N THR A 94 22.72 -15.05 -0.40
CA THR A 94 21.92 -13.90 -0.03
C THR A 94 21.74 -13.92 1.48
N ASP A 95 21.88 -12.74 2.04
CA ASP A 95 21.76 -12.47 3.46
C ASP A 95 20.33 -12.79 3.94
N PRO A 96 20.13 -13.69 4.91
CA PRO A 96 18.81 -14.12 5.37
C PRO A 96 17.99 -12.98 5.99
N ASP A 97 18.64 -11.92 6.48
CA ASP A 97 18.01 -10.76 7.10
C ASP A 97 17.53 -9.72 6.07
N LYS A 98 17.87 -9.89 4.79
CA LYS A 98 17.37 -9.04 3.71
C LYS A 98 15.91 -9.34 3.39
N ASP A 99 15.21 -8.29 2.98
CA ASP A 99 13.88 -8.42 2.38
C ASP A 99 13.94 -9.28 1.12
N CYS A 100 12.93 -10.11 0.90
CA CYS A 100 12.76 -10.78 -0.38
C CYS A 100 12.32 -9.81 -1.49
N ILE A 101 12.52 -10.22 -2.74
CA ILE A 101 11.96 -9.55 -3.91
C ILE A 101 10.53 -10.09 -4.12
N TYR A 102 9.53 -9.32 -3.71
CA TYR A 102 8.13 -9.75 -3.70
C TYR A 102 7.35 -9.22 -4.91
N PHE A 103 7.33 -10.00 -6.01
CA PHE A 103 6.62 -9.63 -7.25
C PHE A 103 5.25 -10.30 -7.43
N CYS A 104 4.70 -10.91 -6.37
CA CYS A 104 3.38 -11.56 -6.38
C CYS A 104 2.27 -10.75 -5.68
N GLY A 105 2.46 -9.43 -5.48
CA GLY A 105 1.49 -8.55 -4.85
C GLY A 105 0.12 -8.44 -5.54
N HIS A 106 0.02 -8.85 -6.81
CA HIS A 106 -1.23 -8.93 -7.56
C HIS A 106 -2.12 -10.11 -7.14
N SER A 107 -1.53 -11.15 -6.56
CA SER A 107 -2.25 -12.32 -6.05
C SER A 107 -2.57 -12.13 -4.57
N LEU A 108 -1.56 -11.82 -3.76
CA LEU A 108 -1.72 -11.52 -2.35
C LEU A 108 -0.89 -10.29 -1.98
N GLY A 109 -1.56 -9.23 -1.54
CA GLY A 109 -0.89 -8.01 -1.09
C GLY A 109 -0.13 -8.23 0.22
N LEU A 110 0.99 -7.52 0.39
CA LEU A 110 1.72 -7.50 1.67
C LEU A 110 0.83 -6.92 2.78
N GLN A 111 0.99 -7.43 4.00
CA GLN A 111 0.24 -6.95 5.15
C GLN A 111 0.68 -5.54 5.55
N PRO A 112 -0.23 -4.54 5.58
CA PRO A 112 0.07 -3.24 6.18
C PRO A 112 0.30 -3.36 7.69
N LYS A 113 1.31 -2.68 8.22
CA LYS A 113 1.69 -2.75 9.65
C LYS A 113 0.57 -2.35 10.61
N ARG A 114 -0.31 -1.44 10.16
CA ARG A 114 -1.47 -0.95 10.93
C ARG A 114 -2.59 -1.97 11.13
N VAL A 115 -2.63 -3.05 10.33
CA VAL A 115 -3.75 -4.02 10.35
C VAL A 115 -3.95 -4.63 11.73
N ARG A 116 -2.87 -5.04 12.41
CA ARG A 116 -2.96 -5.64 13.75
C ARG A 116 -3.65 -4.70 14.74
N LYS A 117 -3.19 -3.45 14.86
CA LYS A 117 -3.80 -2.45 15.75
C LYS A 117 -5.27 -2.22 15.42
N SER A 118 -5.63 -2.18 14.14
CA SER A 118 -7.02 -2.02 13.71
C SER A 118 -7.87 -3.20 14.16
N ILE A 119 -7.46 -4.44 13.88
CA ILE A 119 -8.17 -5.66 14.29
C ILE A 119 -8.30 -5.76 15.81
N ASP A 120 -7.22 -5.48 16.55
CA ASP A 120 -7.22 -5.52 18.02
C ASP A 120 -8.29 -4.59 18.62
N SER A 121 -8.57 -3.45 17.98
CA SER A 121 -9.65 -2.54 18.40
C SER A 121 -11.04 -3.18 18.24
N TRP A 122 -11.28 -3.94 17.17
CA TRP A 122 -12.54 -4.64 16.96
C TRP A 122 -12.70 -5.80 17.94
N LEU A 123 -11.62 -6.56 18.18
CA LEU A 123 -11.60 -7.66 19.13
C LEU A 123 -11.84 -7.17 20.57
N LYS A 124 -11.27 -6.02 20.93
CA LYS A 124 -11.53 -5.37 22.22
C LYS A 124 -12.99 -4.96 22.38
N ASP A 125 -13.57 -4.26 21.41
CA ASP A 125 -14.99 -3.86 21.44
C ASP A 125 -15.89 -5.12 21.58
N TRP A 126 -15.53 -6.23 20.93
CA TRP A 126 -16.26 -7.49 21.07
C TRP A 126 -16.16 -8.08 22.47
N ALA A 127 -14.95 -8.17 23.03
CA ALA A 127 -14.73 -8.71 24.37
C ALA A 127 -15.44 -7.90 25.47
N GLU A 128 -15.51 -6.57 25.33
CA GLU A 128 -16.08 -5.67 26.34
C GLU A 128 -17.59 -5.49 26.21
N LEU A 129 -18.13 -5.49 24.98
CA LEU A 129 -19.53 -5.12 24.72
C LEU A 129 -20.40 -6.30 24.29
N GLY A 130 -19.81 -7.39 23.80
CA GLY A 130 -20.56 -8.51 23.22
C GLY A 130 -21.56 -8.03 22.16
N VAL A 131 -22.82 -8.48 22.26
CA VAL A 131 -23.91 -8.07 21.35
C VAL A 131 -24.13 -6.55 21.33
N ARG A 132 -23.81 -5.83 22.42
CA ARG A 132 -23.96 -4.38 22.46
C ARG A 132 -23.01 -3.66 21.49
N GLY A 133 -21.92 -4.31 21.06
CA GLY A 133 -21.00 -3.80 20.05
C GLY A 133 -21.61 -3.62 18.66
N HIS A 134 -22.81 -4.15 18.38
CA HIS A 134 -23.51 -3.86 17.13
C HIS A 134 -23.77 -2.35 16.92
N VAL A 135 -24.04 -1.63 18.00
CA VAL A 135 -24.42 -0.21 17.97
C VAL A 135 -23.55 0.69 18.86
N HIS A 136 -22.68 0.10 19.68
CA HIS A 136 -21.76 0.80 20.59
C HIS A 136 -20.30 0.44 20.30
N GLY A 137 -19.38 1.11 20.99
CA GLY A 137 -17.94 0.90 20.86
C GLY A 137 -17.29 1.91 19.92
N THR A 138 -15.98 1.74 19.73
CA THR A 138 -15.22 2.57 18.80
C THR A 138 -15.61 2.25 17.37
N ASN A 139 -15.89 0.98 17.09
CA ASN A 139 -16.26 0.48 15.79
C ASN A 139 -17.56 -0.35 15.85
N PRO A 140 -18.74 0.28 15.68
CA PRO A 140 -20.01 -0.44 15.70
C PRO A 140 -20.09 -1.49 14.59
N PHE A 141 -20.38 -2.75 14.96
CA PHE A 141 -20.30 -3.89 14.03
C PHE A 141 -21.29 -3.80 12.88
N ALA A 142 -22.47 -3.19 13.10
CA ALA A 142 -23.48 -3.03 12.06
C ALA A 142 -23.08 -2.05 10.94
N LYS A 143 -21.94 -1.38 11.06
CA LYS A 143 -21.42 -0.41 10.08
C LYS A 143 -19.96 -0.71 9.73
N CYS A 144 -19.57 -1.98 9.75
CA CYS A 144 -18.18 -2.39 9.57
C CYS A 144 -17.61 -2.10 8.17
N ASP A 145 -18.47 -2.02 7.17
CA ASP A 145 -18.18 -1.71 5.78
C ASP A 145 -17.99 -0.19 5.55
N TYR A 146 -18.71 0.66 6.27
CA TYR A 146 -18.72 2.11 6.01
C TYR A 146 -17.35 2.80 6.09
N PRO A 147 -16.42 2.44 7.00
CA PRO A 147 -15.12 3.10 7.09
C PRO A 147 -14.26 3.00 5.84
N CYS A 148 -14.44 1.98 4.97
CA CYS A 148 -13.64 1.82 3.77
C CYS A 148 -14.21 2.51 2.52
N ILE A 149 -15.52 2.84 2.53
CA ILE A 149 -16.21 3.47 1.40
C ILE A 149 -15.53 4.76 0.90
N PRO A 150 -15.08 5.71 1.76
CA PRO A 150 -14.44 6.92 1.29
C PRO A 150 -13.13 6.69 0.50
N ALA A 151 -12.37 5.65 0.84
CA ALA A 151 -11.15 5.32 0.10
C ALA A 151 -11.47 4.61 -1.22
N LEU A 152 -12.42 3.67 -1.19
CA LEU A 152 -12.83 2.90 -2.36
C LEU A 152 -13.50 3.77 -3.42
N LYS A 153 -14.35 4.72 -3.03
CA LYS A 153 -14.99 5.62 -4.01
C LYS A 153 -13.97 6.46 -4.78
N THR A 154 -12.91 6.95 -4.12
CA THR A 154 -11.83 7.70 -4.77
C THR A 154 -11.03 6.80 -5.70
N LEU A 155 -10.74 5.56 -5.28
CA LEU A 155 -10.01 4.59 -6.09
C LEU A 155 -10.79 4.18 -7.34
N LEU A 156 -12.11 4.00 -7.21
CA LEU A 156 -13.00 3.53 -8.27
C LEU A 156 -13.58 4.68 -9.12
N GLY A 157 -13.42 5.94 -8.70
CA GLY A 157 -14.07 7.09 -9.36
C GLY A 157 -15.59 7.11 -9.21
N ALA A 158 -16.12 6.58 -8.11
CA ALA A 158 -17.54 6.41 -7.84
C ALA A 158 -18.07 7.39 -6.79
N LYS A 159 -19.40 7.45 -6.62
CA LYS A 159 -20.07 8.15 -5.51
C LYS A 159 -20.20 7.25 -4.28
N ASP A 160 -20.47 7.86 -3.13
CA ASP A 160 -20.61 7.19 -1.84
C ASP A 160 -21.70 6.10 -1.84
N ASN A 161 -22.77 6.30 -2.63
CA ASN A 161 -23.88 5.35 -2.75
C ASN A 161 -23.75 4.37 -3.93
N GLU A 162 -22.60 4.38 -4.62
CA GLU A 162 -22.30 3.48 -5.74
C GLU A 162 -21.30 2.38 -5.34
N VAL A 163 -20.88 2.35 -4.07
CA VAL A 163 -19.88 1.40 -3.55
C VAL A 163 -20.45 0.67 -2.34
N ALA A 164 -20.31 -0.66 -2.32
CA ALA A 164 -20.58 -1.50 -1.17
C ALA A 164 -19.45 -2.54 -1.03
N VAL A 165 -19.16 -2.96 0.20
CA VAL A 165 -18.23 -4.05 0.49
C VAL A 165 -19.00 -5.19 1.12
N ALA A 166 -18.92 -6.36 0.51
CA ALA A 166 -19.59 -7.57 0.94
C ALA A 166 -18.63 -8.75 0.87
N GLU A 167 -18.98 -9.82 1.56
CA GLU A 167 -18.30 -11.09 1.44
C GLU A 167 -18.51 -11.71 0.05
N GLN A 168 -17.55 -12.53 -0.37
CA GLN A 168 -17.69 -13.38 -1.54
C GLN A 168 -18.23 -14.73 -1.06
N HIS A 169 -19.38 -15.14 -1.61
CA HIS A 169 -19.84 -16.51 -1.49
C HIS A 169 -19.29 -17.31 -2.67
N GLU A 170 -18.49 -18.34 -2.39
CA GLU A 170 -18.07 -19.35 -3.35
C GLU A 170 -19.05 -20.54 -3.38
#